data_AF-A0A8T5UKZ6-F1
#
_entry.id   AF-A0A8T5UKZ6-F1
#
_cell.length_a   1.000
_cell.length_b   1.000
_cell.length_c   1.000
_cell.angle_alpha   90.00
_cell.angle_beta   90.00
_cell.angle_gamma   90.00
#
_symmetry.space_group_name_H-M   'P 1'
#
loop_
_entity.id
_entity.type
_entity.pdbx_description
1 polymer ?
#
loop_
_entity_poly.entity_id
_entity_poly.type
_entity_poly.pdbx_seq_one_letter_code
_entity_poly.pdbx_strand_id
1 'polypeptide(L)'
;MNIVDKLGIETPPWPKTSSSDMKNIKKIQKTAKIFYKSLESYELPKPSLMDYMRFRIVKEMSRRLDGYLQADYQFYDKLENYYYDTKISIFKKLMGKIMLKIGFYTIRDNFVEK
;
A
#
# COMPACT_ATOMS: atom_id res chain seq x y z
N MET A 1 -12.33 16.32 -3.44
CA MET A 1 -10.96 16.32 -4.02
C MET A 1 -10.34 14.98 -3.70
N ASN A 2 -10.02 14.18 -4.72
CA ASN A 2 -9.42 12.86 -4.49
C ASN A 2 -7.93 13.03 -4.16
N ILE A 3 -7.41 12.28 -3.19
CA ILE A 3 -5.98 12.28 -2.88
C ILE A 3 -5.28 11.45 -3.97
N VAL A 4 -4.44 12.10 -4.77
CA VAL A 4 -3.78 11.52 -5.95
C VAL A 4 -2.39 10.97 -5.64
N ASP A 5 -1.73 11.52 -4.62
CA ASP A 5 -0.48 11.00 -4.07
C ASP A 5 -0.20 11.66 -2.70
N LYS A 6 0.79 11.17 -1.96
CA LYS A 6 1.26 11.74 -0.68
C LYS A 6 2.76 11.99 -0.72
N LEU A 7 3.18 13.24 -0.50
CA LEU A 7 4.60 13.57 -0.32
C LEU A 7 5.05 13.20 1.09
N GLY A 8 5.94 12.21 1.21
CA GLY A 8 6.64 11.89 2.45
C GLY A 8 8.14 12.18 2.32
N ILE A 9 8.62 13.21 3.02
CA ILE A 9 10.06 13.53 3.07
C ILE A 9 10.72 12.90 4.31
N GLU A 10 11.99 12.54 4.16
CA GLU A 10 12.83 12.06 5.26
C GLU A 10 13.48 13.28 5.93
N THR A 11 13.09 13.52 7.18
CA THR A 11 13.67 14.56 8.05
C THR A 11 14.24 13.89 9.29
N PRO A 12 15.38 13.18 9.16
CA PRO A 12 16.01 12.56 10.30
C PRO A 12 16.44 13.63 11.33
N PRO A 13 16.46 13.31 12.63
CA PRO A 13 16.95 14.21 13.68
C PRO A 13 18.48 14.39 13.65
N TRP A 14 19.21 13.59 12.88
CA TRP A 14 20.65 13.70 12.66
C TRP A 14 20.99 14.47 11.37
N PRO A 15 22.24 14.98 11.21
CA PRO A 15 22.66 15.69 10.01
C PRO A 15 22.35 14.90 8.74
N LYS A 16 21.73 15.58 7.77
CA LYS A 16 21.37 14.96 6.50
C LYS A 16 22.61 14.70 5.67
N THR A 17 22.63 13.53 5.04
CA THR A 17 23.61 13.22 4.00
C THR A 17 23.09 13.69 2.65
N SER A 18 23.99 13.99 1.72
CA SER A 18 23.65 14.32 0.32
C SER A 18 22.74 13.26 -0.33
N SER A 19 22.92 11.99 0.07
CA SER A 19 22.09 10.88 -0.38
C SER A 19 20.64 10.96 0.14
N SER A 20 20.43 11.39 1.39
CA SER A 20 19.09 11.58 1.95
C SER A 20 18.36 12.74 1.28
N ASP A 21 19.07 13.86 1.04
CA ASP A 21 18.49 14.99 0.31
C ASP A 21 18.13 14.62 -1.13
N MET A 22 19.00 13.86 -1.81
CA MET A 22 18.70 13.35 -3.15
C MET A 22 17.46 12.44 -3.19
N LYS A 23 17.24 11.61 -2.15
CA LYS A 23 16.01 10.82 -2.03
C LYS A 23 14.78 11.72 -1.88
N ASN A 24 14.87 12.77 -1.07
CA ASN A 24 13.78 13.75 -0.91
C ASN A 24 13.47 14.47 -2.23
N ILE A 25 14.49 14.95 -2.95
CA ILE A 25 14.33 15.60 -4.26
C ILE A 25 13.61 14.67 -5.25
N LYS A 26 14.04 13.40 -5.34
CA LYS A 26 13.38 12.41 -6.21
C LYS A 26 11.92 12.18 -5.83
N LYS A 27 11.59 12.13 -4.53
CA LYS A 27 10.19 12.00 -4.06
C LYS A 27 9.37 13.24 -4.41
N ILE A 28 9.92 14.45 -4.22
CA ILE A 28 9.27 15.72 -4.57
C ILE A 28 8.96 15.74 -6.07
N GLN A 29 9.94 15.49 -6.92
CA GLN A 29 9.78 15.47 -8.38
C GLN A 29 8.72 14.46 -8.84
N LYS A 30 8.76 13.24 -8.27
CA LYS A 30 7.78 12.19 -8.58
C LYS A 30 6.35 12.62 -8.19
N THR A 31 6.19 13.13 -6.97
CA THR A 31 4.88 13.52 -6.43
C THR A 31 4.30 14.71 -7.21
N ALA A 32 5.12 15.72 -7.51
CA ALA A 32 4.74 16.87 -8.32
C ALA A 32 4.27 16.44 -9.72
N LYS A 33 4.97 15.49 -10.36
CA LYS A 33 4.59 14.93 -11.65
C LYS A 33 3.24 14.20 -11.60
N ILE A 34 2.97 13.42 -10.54
CA ILE A 34 1.69 12.72 -10.37
C ILE A 34 0.57 13.73 -10.13
N PHE A 35 0.79 14.71 -9.26
CA PHE A 35 -0.15 15.78 -9.01
C PHE A 35 -0.50 16.54 -10.29
N TYR A 36 0.50 16.98 -11.05
CA TYR A 36 0.29 17.68 -12.31
C TYR A 36 -0.53 16.84 -13.32
N LYS A 37 -0.18 15.56 -13.50
CA LYS A 37 -0.95 14.65 -14.37
C LYS A 37 -2.39 14.44 -13.94
N SER A 38 -2.66 14.51 -12.63
CA SER A 38 -4.02 14.39 -12.11
C SER A 38 -4.88 15.64 -12.34
N LEU A 39 -4.24 16.79 -12.60
CA LEU A 39 -4.95 18.00 -13.05
C LEU A 39 -5.33 17.88 -14.53
N GLU A 40 -4.48 17.23 -15.34
CA GLU A 40 -4.74 17.00 -16.77
C GLU A 40 -5.74 15.87 -17.02
N SER A 41 -5.69 14.84 -16.19
CA SER A 41 -6.57 13.66 -16.28
C SER A 41 -7.23 13.41 -14.94
N TYR A 42 -8.56 13.36 -14.91
CA TYR A 42 -9.33 12.96 -13.72
C TYR A 42 -9.17 11.46 -13.38
N GLU A 43 -8.19 10.77 -13.98
CA GLU A 43 -7.91 9.37 -13.72
C GLU A 43 -7.23 9.19 -12.36
N LEU A 44 -7.77 8.27 -11.57
CA LEU A 44 -7.16 7.88 -10.31
C LEU A 44 -5.85 7.10 -10.57
N PRO A 45 -4.82 7.30 -9.72
CA PRO A 45 -3.56 6.58 -9.86
C PRO A 45 -3.77 5.07 -9.79
N LYS A 46 -2.96 4.31 -10.53
CA LYS A 46 -2.94 2.84 -10.44
C LYS A 46 -2.01 2.44 -9.30
N PRO A 47 -2.44 1.62 -8.33
CA PRO A 47 -1.60 1.26 -7.19
C PRO A 47 -0.39 0.45 -7.65
N SER A 48 0.76 0.60 -6.97
CA SER A 48 1.90 -0.27 -7.22
C SER A 48 1.59 -1.71 -6.77
N LEU A 49 2.42 -2.68 -7.18
CA LEU A 49 2.30 -4.05 -6.68
C LEU A 49 2.39 -4.08 -5.16
N MET A 50 3.32 -3.32 -4.58
CA MET A 50 3.54 -3.29 -3.13
C MET A 50 2.36 -2.64 -2.39
N ASP A 51 1.76 -1.59 -2.93
CA ASP A 51 0.59 -0.96 -2.32
C ASP A 51 -0.63 -1.89 -2.33
N TYR A 52 -0.82 -2.61 -3.46
CA TYR A 52 -1.85 -3.64 -3.56
C TYR A 52 -1.59 -4.80 -2.60
N MET A 53 -0.34 -5.24 -2.46
CA MET A 53 0.06 -6.27 -1.50
C MET A 53 -0.28 -5.86 -0.06
N ARG A 54 0.08 -4.65 0.35
CA ARG A 54 -0.23 -4.13 1.70
C ARG A 54 -1.74 -4.13 1.96
N PHE A 55 -2.52 -3.60 1.01
CA PHE A 55 -3.98 -3.64 1.09
C PHE A 55 -4.50 -5.07 1.32
N ARG A 56 -4.04 -6.02 0.51
CA ARG A 56 -4.47 -7.43 0.59
C ARG A 56 -4.07 -8.09 1.91
N ILE A 57 -2.89 -7.78 2.44
CA ILE A 57 -2.42 -8.31 3.73
C ILE A 57 -3.29 -7.79 4.86
N VAL A 58 -3.53 -6.47 4.94
CA VAL A 58 -4.35 -5.88 6.01
C VAL A 58 -5.80 -6.38 5.92
N LYS A 59 -6.38 -6.45 4.73
CA LYS A 59 -7.72 -7.01 4.53
C LYS A 59 -7.82 -8.47 5.00
N GLU A 60 -6.83 -9.29 4.70
CA GLU A 60 -6.86 -10.70 5.13
C GLU A 60 -6.53 -10.88 6.61
N MET A 61 -5.64 -10.07 7.19
CA MET A 61 -5.33 -10.10 8.63
C MET A 61 -6.54 -9.66 9.46
N SER A 62 -7.18 -8.55 9.10
CA SER A 62 -8.38 -8.07 9.79
C SER A 62 -9.51 -9.10 9.77
N ARG A 63 -9.64 -9.87 8.67
CA ARG A 63 -10.59 -10.99 8.57
C ARG A 63 -10.23 -12.20 9.44
N ARG A 64 -8.94 -12.50 9.63
CA ARG A 64 -8.47 -13.67 10.42
C ARG A 64 -8.41 -13.40 11.92
N LEU A 65 -8.10 -12.16 12.29
CA LEU A 65 -8.01 -11.70 13.68
C LEU A 65 -9.36 -11.16 14.14
N ASP A 66 -10.40 -11.95 13.91
CA ASP A 66 -11.77 -11.60 14.27
C ASP A 66 -11.84 -11.30 15.79
N GLY A 67 -12.48 -10.19 16.13
CA GLY A 67 -12.52 -9.64 17.50
C GLY A 67 -11.40 -8.68 17.90
N TYR A 68 -10.20 -8.77 17.34
CA TYR A 68 -9.08 -7.86 17.69
C TYR A 68 -9.01 -6.62 16.80
N LEU A 69 -9.35 -6.77 15.52
CA LEU A 69 -9.28 -5.70 14.52
C LEU A 69 -10.65 -5.42 13.91
N GLN A 70 -11.68 -5.29 14.77
CA GLN A 70 -13.07 -5.19 14.33
C GLN A 70 -13.33 -3.96 13.46
N ALA A 71 -12.73 -2.81 13.80
CA ALA A 71 -12.85 -1.58 13.02
C ALA A 71 -12.22 -1.74 11.62
N ASP A 72 -11.02 -2.32 11.53
CA ASP A 72 -10.38 -2.61 10.25
C ASP A 72 -11.19 -3.62 9.45
N TYR A 73 -11.68 -4.68 10.07
CA TYR A 73 -12.51 -5.67 9.38
C TYR A 73 -13.74 -5.01 8.75
N GLN A 74 -14.51 -4.24 9.52
CA GLN A 74 -15.69 -3.53 9.01
C GLN A 74 -15.37 -2.55 7.87
N PHE A 75 -14.19 -1.93 7.88
CA PHE A 75 -13.74 -1.04 6.82
C PHE A 75 -13.31 -1.81 5.57
N TYR A 76 -12.41 -2.78 5.71
CA TYR A 76 -11.79 -3.51 4.61
C TYR A 76 -12.70 -4.56 3.97
N ASP A 77 -13.63 -5.15 4.72
CA ASP A 77 -14.55 -6.18 4.22
C ASP A 77 -15.41 -5.63 3.07
N LYS A 78 -15.88 -4.38 3.22
CA LYS A 78 -16.67 -3.62 2.23
C LYS A 78 -15.90 -3.28 0.95
N LEU A 79 -14.56 -3.32 0.97
CA LEU A 79 -13.71 -2.92 -0.15
C LEU A 79 -13.36 -4.13 -1.04
N GLU A 80 -13.91 -4.24 -2.25
CA GLU A 80 -13.62 -5.40 -3.10
C GLU A 80 -12.16 -5.48 -3.57
N ASN A 81 -11.74 -4.49 -4.37
CA ASN A 81 -10.50 -4.59 -5.15
C ASN A 81 -9.37 -3.74 -4.56
N TYR A 82 -9.67 -2.53 -4.09
CA TYR A 82 -8.70 -1.60 -3.48
C TYR A 82 -9.43 -0.51 -2.68
N TYR A 83 -8.69 0.44 -2.09
CA TYR A 83 -9.24 1.57 -1.33
C TYR A 83 -10.15 2.52 -2.14
N TYR A 84 -10.05 2.50 -3.46
CA TYR A 84 -10.83 3.29 -4.40
C TYR A 84 -11.04 2.50 -5.69
N ASP A 85 -12.00 2.93 -6.51
CA ASP A 85 -12.29 2.26 -7.79
C ASP A 85 -11.11 2.42 -8.75
N THR A 86 -10.39 1.31 -8.98
CA THR A 86 -9.24 1.28 -9.87
C THR A 86 -9.04 -0.10 -10.47
N LYS A 87 -8.59 -0.12 -11.73
CA LYS A 87 -8.33 -1.36 -12.45
C LYS A 87 -7.03 -1.99 -11.95
N ILE A 88 -7.15 -3.06 -11.16
CA ILE A 88 -6.02 -3.92 -10.78
C ILE A 88 -5.72 -4.91 -11.89
N SER A 89 -4.49 -4.90 -12.40
CA SER A 89 -4.05 -5.84 -13.44
C SER A 89 -4.09 -7.29 -12.94
N ILE A 90 -4.37 -8.23 -13.86
CA ILE A 90 -4.45 -9.67 -13.59
C ILE A 90 -3.16 -10.18 -12.92
N PHE A 91 -2.00 -9.72 -13.41
CA PHE A 91 -0.70 -10.05 -12.82
C PHE A 91 -0.61 -9.66 -11.33
N LYS A 92 -1.05 -8.46 -10.95
CA LYS A 92 -1.06 -8.02 -9.54
C LYS A 92 -2.01 -8.88 -8.71
N LYS A 93 -3.18 -9.26 -9.25
CA LYS A 93 -4.12 -10.17 -8.56
C LYS A 93 -3.48 -11.54 -8.29
N LEU A 94 -2.77 -12.10 -9.27
CA LEU A 94 -2.10 -13.40 -9.14
C LEU A 94 -0.95 -13.35 -8.12
N MET A 95 -0.04 -12.38 -8.26
CA MET A 95 1.05 -12.17 -7.31
C MET A 95 0.53 -11.92 -5.89
N GLY A 96 -0.57 -11.17 -5.77
CA GLY A 96 -1.32 -10.98 -4.54
C GLY A 96 -1.66 -12.28 -3.83
N LYS A 97 -2.26 -13.23 -4.55
CA LYS A 97 -2.66 -14.52 -3.99
C LYS A 97 -1.45 -15.37 -3.56
N ILE A 98 -0.40 -15.41 -4.39
CA ILE A 98 0.81 -16.21 -4.11
C ILE A 98 1.51 -15.68 -2.86
N MET A 99 1.79 -14.39 -2.82
CA MET A 99 2.50 -13.75 -1.72
C MET A 99 1.73 -13.82 -0.40
N LEU A 100 0.39 -13.65 -0.43
CA LEU A 100 -0.44 -13.86 0.76
C LEU A 100 -0.31 -15.29 1.28
N LYS A 101 -0.38 -16.29 0.39
CA LYS A 101 -0.28 -17.70 0.78
C LYS A 101 1.07 -18.00 1.43
N ILE A 102 2.17 -17.51 0.85
CA ILE A 102 3.53 -17.66 1.40
C ILE A 102 3.63 -16.95 2.75
N GLY A 103 3.25 -15.67 2.83
CA GLY A 103 3.35 -14.88 4.05
C GLY A 103 2.58 -15.49 5.22
N PHE A 104 1.35 -15.95 5.00
CA PHE A 104 0.56 -16.61 6.04
C PHE A 104 1.05 -18.02 6.38
N TYR A 105 1.64 -18.74 5.42
CA TYR A 105 2.29 -20.01 5.71
C TYR A 105 3.45 -19.80 6.70
N THR A 106 4.32 -18.82 6.43
CA THR A 106 5.42 -18.47 7.32
C THR A 106 4.93 -17.99 8.68
N ILE A 107 3.89 -17.15 8.74
CA ILE A 107 3.33 -16.67 10.00
C ILE A 107 2.76 -17.84 10.82
N ARG A 108 1.99 -18.74 10.20
CA ARG A 108 1.41 -19.91 10.88
C ARG A 108 2.50 -20.78 11.49
N ASP A 109 3.56 -21.07 10.76
CA ASP A 109 4.63 -21.94 11.25
C ASP A 109 5.39 -21.27 12.42
N ASN A 110 5.54 -19.93 12.42
CA ASN A 110 6.13 -19.19 13.55
C ASN A 110 5.24 -19.06 14.80
N PHE A 111 3.92 -19.25 14.67
CA PHE A 111 2.98 -19.25 15.81
C PHE A 111 2.74 -20.66 16.38
N VAL A 112 3.16 -21.72 15.69
CA VAL A 112 2.98 -23.12 16.12
C VAL A 112 4.21 -23.68 16.85
N GLU A 113 5.37 -23.03 16.77
CA GLU A 113 6.60 -23.42 17.50
C GLU A 113 6.76 -22.75 18.89
N LYS A 114 5.67 -22.54 19.64
CA LYS A 114 5.76 -22.15 21.06
C LYS A 114 4.87 -22.99 21.96
#